data_AF-A0A2Z6IGH3-F1
#
_entry.id   AF-A0A2Z6IGH3-F1
#
_cell.length_a   1.000
_cell.length_b   1.000
_cell.length_c   1.000
_cell.angle_alpha   90.00
_cell.angle_beta   90.00
_cell.angle_gamma   90.00
#
_symmetry.space_group_name_H-M   'P 1'
#
loop_
_entity.id
_entity.type
_entity.pdbx_description
1 polymer ?
#
loop_
_entity_poly.entity_id
_entity_poly.type
_entity_poly.pdbx_seq_one_letter_code
_entity_poly.pdbx_strand_id
1 'polypeptide(L)' 'MKMLQHAVARFVREEEGVTAIEYGLIAGLIAVVIIGAVTTLGTKLNAVFNLIASKLP' A
#
# COMPACT_ATOMS: atom_id res chain seq x y z
N MET A 1 11.27 -23.82 -32.46
CA MET A 1 12.03 -23.84 -31.19
C MET A 1 12.82 -22.57 -30.90
N LYS A 2 13.53 -21.97 -31.87
CA LYS A 2 14.31 -20.73 -31.64
C LYS A 2 13.47 -19.56 -31.10
N MET A 3 12.22 -19.42 -31.55
CA MET A 3 11.34 -18.33 -31.10
C MET A 3 11.00 -18.42 -29.60
N LEU A 4 10.79 -19.64 -29.09
CA LEU A 4 10.54 -19.89 -27.67
C LEU A 4 11.78 -19.60 -26.82
N GLN A 5 12.97 -19.99 -27.30
CA GLN A 5 14.24 -19.71 -26.63
C GLN A 5 14.50 -18.20 -26.50
N HIS A 6 14.15 -17.41 -27.53
CA HIS A 6 14.27 -15.95 -27.47
C HIS A 6 13.26 -15.31 -26.51
N ALA A 7 12.02 -15.82 -26.47
CA ALA A 7 11.01 -15.32 -25.53
C ALA A 7 11.41 -15.58 -24.07
N VAL A 8 11.91 -16.79 -23.77
CA VAL A 8 12.40 -17.15 -22.43
C VAL A 8 13.65 -16.35 -22.07
N ALA A 9 14.59 -16.15 -23.00
CA ALA A 9 15.77 -15.32 -22.77
C ALA A 9 15.43 -13.84 -22.53
N ARG A 10 14.37 -13.31 -23.15
CA ARG A 10 13.90 -11.95 -22.91
C ARG A 10 13.23 -11.82 -21.54
N PHE A 11 12.37 -12.76 -21.17
CA PHE A 11 11.71 -12.80 -19.87
C PHE A 11 12.70 -12.90 -18.70
N VAL A 12 13.76 -13.71 -18.82
CA VAL A 12 14.81 -13.80 -17.80
C VAL A 12 15.67 -12.53 -17.73
N ARG A 13 15.72 -11.72 -18.79
CA ARG A 13 16.45 -10.44 -18.85
C ARG A 13 15.60 -9.23 -18.46
N GLU A 14 14.31 -9.40 -18.22
CA GLU A 14 13.42 -8.34 -17.75
C GLU A 14 13.59 -8.18 -16.23
N GLU A 15 14.38 -7.19 -15.81
CA GLU A 15 14.61 -6.84 -14.39
C GLU A 15 13.42 -6.12 -13.75
N GLU A 16 12.27 -6.05 -14.42
CA GLU A 16 11.04 -5.43 -13.92
C GLU A 16 10.54 -6.08 -12.62
N GLY A 17 10.84 -7.37 -12.40
CA GLY A 17 10.53 -8.04 -11.14
C GLY A 17 11.37 -7.56 -9.95
N VAL A 18 12.62 -7.16 -10.20
CA VAL A 18 13.51 -6.61 -9.16
C VAL A 18 13.09 -5.19 -8.80
N THR A 19 12.75 -4.37 -9.79
CA THR A 19 12.23 -3.01 -9.54
C THR A 19 10.86 -3.03 -8.85
N ALA A 20 10.01 -4.02 -9.12
CA ALA A 20 8.74 -4.21 -8.40
C ALA A 20 8.92 -4.44 -6.89
N ILE A 21 10.01 -5.09 -6.46
CA ILE A 21 10.30 -5.32 -5.04
C ILE A 21 10.73 -4.03 -4.35
N GLU A 22 11.51 -3.17 -5.03
CA GLU A 22 11.95 -1.88 -4.48
C GLU A 22 10.78 -0.91 -4.28
N TYR A 23 9.95 -0.73 -5.33
CA TYR A 23 8.74 0.10 -5.22
C TYR A 23 7.68 -0.54 -4.32
N GLY A 24 7.62 -1.87 -4.26
CA GLY A 24 6.73 -2.60 -3.36
C GLY A 24 7.04 -2.36 -1.88
N LEU A 25 8.32 -2.32 -1.51
CA LEU A 25 8.73 -2.01 -0.14
C LEU A 25 8.40 -0.56 0.24
N ILE A 26 8.69 0.40 -0.64
CA ILE A 26 8.36 1.81 -0.42
C ILE A 26 6.84 2.01 -0.30
N ALA A 27 6.06 1.41 -1.21
CA ALA A 27 4.60 1.44 -1.16
C ALA A 27 4.06 0.81 0.12
N GLY A 28 4.65 -0.30 0.58
CA GLY A 28 4.31 -0.94 1.86
C GLY A 28 4.55 -0.05 3.06
N LEU A 29 5.70 0.64 3.13
CA LEU A 29 6.00 1.58 4.21
C LEU A 29 5.05 2.78 4.21
N ILE A 30 4.74 3.34 3.03
CA ILE A 30 3.76 4.43 2.89
C ILE A 30 2.38 3.95 3.36
N ALA A 31 1.97 2.74 2.98
CA ALA A 31 0.69 2.17 3.39
C ALA A 31 0.59 2.04 4.93
N VAL A 32 1.64 1.55 5.59
CA VAL A 32 1.66 1.43 7.07
C VAL A 32 1.50 2.80 7.75
N VAL A 33 2.19 3.83 7.25
CA VAL A 33 2.09 5.19 7.77
C VAL A 33 0.68 5.76 7.57
N ILE A 34 0.11 5.59 6.37
CA ILE A 34 -1.25 6.05 6.07
C ILE A 34 -2.27 5.36 6.99
N ILE A 35 -2.18 4.03 7.14
CA ILE A 35 -3.06 3.27 8.03
C ILE A 35 -2.98 3.81 9.45
N GLY A 36 -1.78 3.95 10.02
CA GLY A 36 -1.61 4.47 11.38
C GLY A 36 -2.19 5.88 11.57
N ALA A 37 -1.98 6.78 10.60
CA ALA A 37 -2.51 8.13 10.63
C ALA A 37 -4.04 8.16 10.55
N VAL A 38 -4.62 7.41 9.60
CA VAL A 38 -6.07 7.34 9.40
C VAL A 38 -6.77 6.68 10.59
N THR A 39 -6.20 5.63 11.17
CA THR A 39 -6.73 5.01 12.40
C THR A 39 -6.77 6.02 13.54
N THR A 40 -5.67 6.72 13.79
CA THR A 40 -5.59 7.73 14.85
C THR A 40 -6.59 8.86 14.65
N LEU A 41 -6.69 9.35 13.41
CA LEU A 41 -7.67 10.38 13.04
C LEU A 41 -9.10 9.89 13.26
N GLY A 42 -9.41 8.67 12.82
CA GLY A 42 -10.72 8.04 13.01
C GLY A 42 -11.10 7.92 14.49
N THR A 43 -10.17 7.50 15.36
CA THR A 43 -10.40 7.45 16.81
C THR A 43 -10.74 8.82 17.38
N LYS A 44 -10.01 9.88 16.98
CA LYS A 44 -10.26 11.25 17.44
C LYS A 44 -11.61 11.77 16.95
N LEU A 45 -11.94 11.55 15.67
CA LEU A 45 -13.23 11.96 15.11
C LEU A 45 -14.40 11.25 15.81
N ASN A 46 -14.31 9.94 16.02
CA ASN A 46 -15.31 9.19 16.77
C ASN A 46 -15.49 9.72 18.19
N ALA A 47 -14.40 10.06 18.89
CA ALA A 47 -14.48 10.67 20.20
C ALA A 47 -15.22 12.02 20.18
N VAL A 48 -14.96 12.86 19.17
CA VAL A 48 -15.66 14.15 19.00
C VAL A 48 -17.14 13.94 18.71
N PHE A 49 -17.50 13.04 17.79
CA PHE A 49 -18.91 12.77 17.48
C PHE A 49 -19.66 12.16 18.67
N ASN A 50 -19.04 11.25 19.41
CA ASN A 50 -19.62 10.69 20.62
C ASN A 50 -19.80 11.74 21.71
N LEU A 51 -18.85 12.67 21.85
CA LEU A 51 -18.99 13.80 22.76
C LEU A 51 -20.20 14.64 22.38
N ILE A 52 -20.35 15.00 21.09
CA ILE A 52 -21.51 15.77 20.62
C ILE A 52 -22.82 15.00 20.87
N ALA A 53 -22.87 13.72 20.52
CA ALA A 53 -24.04 12.86 20.75
C ALA A 53 -24.42 12.80 22.23
N SER A 54 -23.45 12.74 23.15
CA SER A 54 -23.70 12.74 24.60
C SER A 54 -24.24 14.07 25.14
N LYS A 55 -24.19 15.14 24.34
CA LYS A 55 -24.65 16.48 24.70
C LYS A 55 -25.97 16.85 24.03
N LEU A 56 -26.46 16.03 23.12
CA LEU A 56 -27.78 16.21 22.53
C LEU A 56 -28.84 15.63 23.49
N PRO A 57 -29.94 16.37 23.74
CA PRO A 57 -31.03 15.93 24.60
C PRO A 57 -31.82 14.76 24.00
#